data_AF-A0A528BF48-F1
#
_entry.id   AF-A0A528BF48-F1
#
_cell.length_a   1.000
_cell.length_b   1.000
_cell.length_c   1.000
_cell.angle_alpha   90.00
_cell.angle_beta   90.00
_cell.angle_gamma   90.00
#
_symmetry.space_group_name_H-M   'P 1'
#
loop_
_entity.id
_entity.type
_entity.pdbx_description
1 polymer ?
#
loop_
_entity_poly.entity_id
_entity_poly.type
_entity_poly.pdbx_seq_one_letter_code
_entity_poly.pdbx_strand_id
1 'polypeptide(L)'
;MSRRRKMSKRKNGLTYAEAGVDIDAGNLMVEKIKPLVRATRRPGADGEIGGFGGLFDLKAAGFSDPVLVAANDGVGTKLKIAIDAGKHDTIGIDLVAMCVNDIVVQGAEPL
;
A
#
# COMPACT_ATOMS: atom_id res chain seq x y z
N MET A 1 39.52 49.27 4.96
CA MET A 1 38.69 48.29 4.22
C MET A 1 38.25 47.17 5.17
N SER A 2 37.07 47.29 5.79
CA SER A 2 36.55 46.29 6.73
C SER A 2 35.78 45.21 5.95
N ARG A 3 36.24 43.95 6.05
CA ARG A 3 35.66 42.80 5.34
C ARG A 3 34.32 42.41 5.99
N ARG A 4 33.22 42.58 5.26
CA ARG A 4 31.90 42.02 5.61
C ARG A 4 31.98 40.48 5.64
N ARG A 5 31.74 39.87 6.82
CA ARG A 5 31.48 38.42 6.97
C ARG A 5 30.18 38.08 6.22
N LYS A 6 30.25 37.25 5.18
CA LYS A 6 29.07 36.56 4.63
C LYS A 6 28.57 35.57 5.68
N MET A 7 27.39 35.82 6.26
CA MET A 7 26.70 34.79 7.03
C MET A 7 26.12 33.77 6.05
N SER A 8 26.57 32.52 6.14
CA SER A 8 25.90 31.41 5.46
C SER A 8 24.50 31.25 6.05
N LYS A 9 23.45 31.31 5.22
CA LYS A 9 22.11 30.87 5.60
C LYS A 9 22.21 29.42 6.09
N ARG A 10 22.07 29.20 7.40
CA ARG A 10 21.79 27.84 7.91
C ARG A 10 20.41 27.46 7.37
N LYS A 11 20.32 26.35 6.63
CA LYS A 11 19.03 25.71 6.35
C LYS A 11 18.45 25.29 7.70
N ASN A 12 17.52 26.07 8.22
CA ASN A 12 16.79 25.75 9.45
C ASN A 12 15.57 24.92 9.06
N GLY A 13 15.60 23.63 9.40
CA GLY A 13 14.45 22.74 9.34
C GLY A 13 14.81 21.40 8.71
N LEU A 14 14.64 20.32 9.47
CA LEU A 14 14.59 18.96 8.91
C LEU A 14 13.41 18.92 7.94
N THR A 15 13.66 18.64 6.68
CA THR A 15 12.60 18.44 5.69
C THR A 15 12.09 17.00 5.75
N TYR A 16 10.84 16.77 5.37
CA TYR A 16 10.28 15.41 5.28
C TYR A 16 11.09 14.52 4.33
N ALA A 17 11.69 15.12 3.29
CA ALA A 17 12.61 14.48 2.37
C ALA A 17 13.92 14.04 3.03
N GLU A 18 14.46 14.80 3.99
CA GLU A 18 15.66 14.41 4.76
C GLU A 18 15.39 13.22 5.70
N ALA A 19 14.12 12.93 6.01
CA ALA A 19 13.71 11.69 6.67
C ALA A 19 13.53 10.50 5.70
N GLY A 20 13.88 10.68 4.42
CA GLY A 20 13.76 9.66 3.37
C GLY A 20 12.39 9.59 2.71
N VAL A 21 11.51 10.56 2.95
CA VAL A 21 10.16 10.55 2.38
C VAL A 21 10.08 11.42 1.12
N ASP A 22 9.89 10.77 -0.02
CA ASP A 22 9.62 11.42 -1.29
C ASP A 22 8.11 11.37 -1.61
N ILE A 23 7.44 12.50 -1.39
CA ILE A 23 6.00 12.64 -1.59
C ILE A 23 5.65 12.52 -3.09
N ASP A 24 6.48 13.07 -3.97
CA ASP A 24 6.22 13.08 -5.41
C ASP A 24 6.38 11.66 -5.98
N ALA A 25 7.39 10.91 -5.53
CA ALA A 25 7.55 9.51 -5.87
C ALA A 25 6.36 8.66 -5.37
N GLY A 26 5.87 8.93 -4.15
CA GLY A 26 4.67 8.27 -3.60
C GLY A 26 3.42 8.52 -4.45
N ASN A 27 3.15 9.79 -4.79
CA ASN A 27 2.01 10.16 -5.63
C ASN A 27 2.12 9.56 -7.03
N LEU A 28 3.32 9.58 -7.63
CA LEU A 28 3.55 8.98 -8.94
C LEU A 28 3.29 7.47 -8.93
N MET A 29 3.70 6.77 -7.87
CA MET A 29 3.43 5.35 -7.70
C MET A 29 1.92 5.08 -7.63
N VAL A 30 1.19 5.86 -6.82
CA VAL A 30 -0.27 5.77 -6.72
C VAL A 30 -0.92 5.93 -8.10
N GLU A 31 -0.57 6.96 -8.88
CA GLU A 31 -1.11 7.14 -10.24
C GLU A 31 -0.84 5.95 -11.16
N LYS A 32 0.34 5.33 -11.06
CA LYS A 32 0.71 4.17 -11.89
C LYS A 32 -0.13 2.93 -11.57
N ILE A 33 -0.45 2.69 -10.30
CA ILE A 33 -1.17 1.48 -9.89
C ILE A 33 -2.69 1.65 -9.85
N LYS A 34 -3.20 2.90 -9.85
CA LYS A 34 -4.65 3.18 -9.88
C LYS A 34 -5.45 2.32 -10.86
N PRO A 35 -5.04 2.13 -12.13
CA PRO A 35 -5.79 1.29 -13.07
C PRO A 35 -5.82 -0.19 -12.66
N LEU A 36 -4.73 -0.69 -12.04
CA LEU A 36 -4.63 -2.07 -11.58
C LEU A 36 -5.52 -2.32 -10.36
N VAL A 37 -5.56 -1.37 -9.42
CA VAL A 37 -6.44 -1.46 -8.25
C VAL A 37 -7.91 -1.32 -8.67
N ARG A 38 -8.22 -0.41 -9.59
CA ARG A 38 -9.59 -0.27 -10.11
C ARG A 38 -10.08 -1.52 -10.84
N ALA A 39 -9.18 -2.32 -11.41
CA ALA A 39 -9.54 -3.59 -12.04
C ALA A 39 -10.05 -4.65 -11.03
N THR A 40 -9.80 -4.47 -9.72
CA THR A 40 -10.28 -5.36 -8.66
C THR A 40 -11.57 -4.87 -7.99
N ARG A 41 -12.23 -3.85 -8.56
CA ARG A 41 -13.51 -3.32 -8.04
C ARG A 41 -14.58 -4.41 -7.93
N ARG A 42 -15.47 -4.26 -6.97
CA ARG A 42 -16.58 -5.20 -6.72
C ARG A 42 -17.73 -4.51 -5.98
N PRO A 43 -18.90 -5.16 -5.82
CA PRO A 43 -19.94 -4.63 -4.95
C PRO A 43 -19.40 -4.33 -3.55
N GLY A 44 -19.65 -3.12 -3.06
CA GLY A 44 -19.11 -2.63 -1.78
C GLY A 44 -17.84 -1.78 -1.88
N ALA A 45 -17.04 -1.87 -2.95
CA ALA A 45 -15.83 -1.07 -3.13
C ALA A 45 -15.50 -0.77 -4.60
N ASP A 46 -15.28 0.51 -4.91
CA ASP A 46 -15.00 1.00 -6.26
C ASP A 46 -13.53 0.81 -6.71
N GLY A 47 -12.64 0.46 -5.80
CA GLY A 47 -11.21 0.28 -6.06
C GLY A 47 -10.46 1.61 -6.25
N GLU A 48 -10.93 2.70 -5.64
CA GLU A 48 -10.23 3.99 -5.65
C GLU A 48 -9.19 4.09 -4.53
N ILE A 49 -8.05 4.71 -4.86
CA ILE A 49 -6.91 4.93 -3.95
C ILE A 49 -6.36 6.35 -4.10
N GLY A 50 -5.64 6.83 -3.06
CA GLY A 50 -5.08 8.19 -3.00
C GLY A 50 -5.62 9.02 -1.83
N GLY A 51 -6.63 8.51 -1.11
CA GLY A 51 -7.06 9.01 0.19
C GLY A 51 -6.31 8.35 1.35
N PHE A 52 -6.69 8.69 2.59
CA PHE A 52 -6.07 8.16 3.81
C PHE A 52 -6.40 6.67 4.07
N GLY A 53 -7.53 6.18 3.56
CA GLY A 53 -7.96 4.79 3.72
C GLY A 53 -9.00 4.41 2.68
N GLY A 54 -9.18 3.10 2.49
CA GLY A 54 -10.25 2.52 1.67
C GLY A 54 -11.53 2.32 2.48
N LEU A 55 -12.66 2.24 1.78
CA LEU A 55 -13.98 1.98 2.37
C LEU A 55 -14.59 0.75 1.70
N PHE A 56 -15.37 -0.02 2.47
CA PHE A 56 -16.13 -1.15 1.95
C PHE A 56 -17.56 -1.14 2.52
N ASP A 57 -18.56 -1.04 1.65
CA ASP A 57 -19.97 -1.09 2.02
C ASP A 57 -20.50 -2.53 1.99
N LEU A 58 -20.61 -3.13 3.18
CA LEU A 58 -21.11 -4.50 3.37
C LEU A 58 -22.57 -4.65 2.92
N LYS A 59 -23.39 -3.61 3.06
CA LYS A 59 -24.80 -3.66 2.64
C LYS A 59 -24.89 -3.64 1.13
N ALA A 60 -24.11 -2.79 0.45
CA ALA A 60 -24.04 -2.78 -1.01
C ALA A 60 -23.44 -4.08 -1.59
N ALA A 61 -22.61 -4.77 -0.82
CA ALA A 61 -22.09 -6.10 -1.16
C ALA A 61 -23.09 -7.24 -0.89
N GLY A 62 -24.25 -6.97 -0.26
CA GLY A 62 -25.32 -7.94 -0.05
C GLY A 62 -25.25 -8.72 1.27
N PHE A 63 -24.38 -8.34 2.21
CA PHE A 63 -24.29 -9.00 3.50
C PHE A 63 -25.41 -8.58 4.46
N SER A 64 -25.90 -9.54 5.24
CA SER A 64 -26.86 -9.34 6.34
C SER A 64 -26.26 -9.90 7.62
N ASP A 65 -26.16 -9.07 8.66
CA ASP A 65 -25.56 -9.42 9.95
C ASP A 65 -24.17 -10.12 9.86
N PRO A 66 -23.18 -9.52 9.14
CA PRO A 66 -21.91 -10.18 8.91
C PRO A 66 -21.00 -10.18 10.15
N VAL A 67 -20.21 -11.25 10.27
CA VAL A 67 -19.01 -11.29 11.13
C VAL A 67 -17.78 -11.07 10.24
N LEU A 68 -16.93 -10.13 10.63
CA LEU A 68 -15.70 -9.84 9.89
C LEU A 68 -14.54 -10.68 10.42
N VAL A 69 -13.85 -11.36 9.50
CA VAL A 69 -12.60 -12.07 9.74
C VAL A 69 -11.48 -11.30 9.06
N ALA A 70 -10.44 -10.96 9.81
CA ALA A 70 -9.27 -10.26 9.28
C ALA A 70 -8.01 -11.10 9.55
N ALA A 71 -7.13 -11.15 8.56
CA ALA A 71 -5.82 -11.80 8.64
C ALA A 71 -4.75 -10.86 8.08
N ASN A 72 -3.54 -10.96 8.63
CA ASN A 72 -2.37 -10.27 8.14
C ASN A 72 -1.19 -11.24 8.07
N ASP A 73 -0.54 -11.32 6.92
CA ASP A 73 0.61 -12.17 6.73
C ASP A 73 1.64 -11.52 5.80
N GLY A 74 2.83 -12.10 5.74
CA GLY A 74 3.91 -11.72 4.85
C GLY A 74 4.41 -12.90 4.03
N VAL A 75 5.02 -12.59 2.89
CA VAL A 75 5.64 -13.60 2.01
C VAL A 75 6.84 -14.32 2.66
N GLY A 76 7.45 -13.68 3.67
CA GLY A 76 8.61 -14.23 4.38
C GLY A 76 9.87 -14.25 3.52
N THR A 77 10.76 -15.22 3.77
CA THR A 77 12.08 -15.30 3.14
C THR A 77 12.05 -15.58 1.64
N LYS A 78 10.90 -16.00 1.08
CA LYS A 78 10.71 -16.14 -0.38
C LYS A 78 10.94 -14.81 -1.13
N LEU A 79 10.74 -13.67 -0.47
CA LEU A 79 11.05 -12.36 -1.03
C LEU A 79 12.53 -12.22 -1.45
N LYS A 80 13.46 -12.85 -0.72
CA LYS A 80 14.89 -12.85 -1.09
C LYS A 80 15.12 -13.52 -2.45
N ILE A 81 14.46 -14.65 -2.68
CA ILE A 81 14.56 -15.39 -3.94
C ILE A 81 13.97 -14.57 -5.09
N ALA A 82 12.84 -13.88 -4.88
CA ALA A 82 12.24 -13.01 -5.89
C ALA A 82 13.18 -11.86 -6.31
N ILE A 83 13.85 -11.24 -5.33
CA ILE A 83 14.85 -10.19 -5.55
C ILE A 83 16.05 -10.75 -6.32
N ASP A 84 16.65 -11.85 -5.83
CA ASP A 84 17.84 -12.45 -6.44
C ASP A 84 17.58 -12.94 -7.86
N ALA A 85 16.36 -13.42 -8.14
CA ALA A 85 15.93 -13.85 -9.47
C ALA A 85 15.49 -12.69 -10.39
N GLY A 86 15.36 -11.47 -9.87
CA GLY A 86 14.82 -10.32 -10.61
C GLY A 86 13.35 -10.47 -11.01
N LYS A 87 12.58 -11.35 -10.36
CA LYS A 87 11.19 -11.67 -10.70
C LYS A 87 10.24 -11.21 -9.60
N HIS A 88 9.51 -10.13 -9.86
CA HIS A 88 8.64 -9.46 -8.88
C HIS A 88 7.15 -9.48 -9.25
N ASP A 89 6.82 -9.97 -10.44
CA ASP A 89 5.48 -9.97 -11.02
C ASP A 89 4.53 -10.98 -10.35
N THR A 90 5.05 -12.03 -9.74
CA THR A 90 4.24 -13.05 -9.04
C THR A 90 4.24 -12.92 -7.53
N ILE A 91 5.17 -12.18 -6.93
CA ILE A 91 5.36 -12.17 -5.47
C ILE A 91 4.18 -11.53 -4.73
N GLY A 92 3.47 -10.61 -5.39
CA GLY A 92 2.22 -10.05 -4.85
C GLY A 92 1.08 -11.06 -4.80
N ILE A 93 1.06 -12.06 -5.68
CA ILE A 93 0.08 -13.15 -5.66
C ILE A 93 0.32 -14.02 -4.42
N ASP A 94 1.58 -14.35 -4.14
CA ASP A 94 1.95 -15.09 -2.93
C ASP A 94 1.49 -14.35 -1.67
N LEU A 95 1.67 -13.03 -1.62
CA LEU A 95 1.24 -12.21 -0.49
C LEU A 95 -0.28 -12.30 -0.25
N VAL A 96 -1.09 -12.17 -1.31
CA VAL A 96 -2.55 -12.27 -1.21
C VAL A 96 -2.97 -13.68 -0.81
N ALA A 97 -2.33 -14.71 -1.37
CA ALA A 97 -2.66 -16.11 -1.11
C ALA A 97 -2.46 -16.51 0.35
N MET A 98 -1.40 -16.01 1.01
CA MET A 98 -1.17 -16.25 2.45
C MET A 98 -2.36 -15.76 3.28
N CYS A 99 -2.80 -14.51 3.09
CA CYS A 99 -3.92 -13.95 3.84
C CYS A 99 -5.27 -14.60 3.49
N VAL A 100 -5.55 -14.85 2.22
CA VAL A 100 -6.84 -15.40 1.78
C VAL A 100 -7.03 -16.83 2.27
N ASN A 101 -5.99 -17.66 2.24
CA ASN A 101 -6.09 -19.05 2.67
C ASN A 101 -6.39 -19.16 4.17
N ASP A 102 -5.89 -18.25 5.00
CA ASP A 102 -6.12 -18.23 6.46
C ASP A 102 -7.57 -17.91 6.85
N ILE A 103 -8.30 -17.15 6.03
CA ILE A 103 -9.70 -16.80 6.31
C ILE A 103 -10.67 -17.81 5.71
N VAL A 104 -10.33 -18.42 4.56
CA VAL A 104 -11.18 -19.42 3.90
C VAL A 104 -11.34 -20.68 4.75
N VAL A 105 -10.32 -21.06 5.53
CA VAL A 105 -10.42 -22.21 6.47
C VAL A 105 -11.42 -21.99 7.61
N GLN A 106 -11.82 -20.74 7.88
CA GLN A 106 -12.89 -20.40 8.82
C GLN A 106 -14.27 -20.29 8.14
N GLY A 107 -14.33 -20.50 6.82
CA GLY A 107 -15.54 -20.34 6.01
C GLY A 107 -15.85 -18.90 5.60
N ALA A 108 -14.89 -17.96 5.76
CA ALA A 108 -15.08 -16.57 5.35
C ALA A 108 -14.96 -16.41 3.83
N GLU A 109 -15.76 -15.50 3.26
CA GLU A 109 -15.58 -15.02 1.88
C GLU A 109 -14.60 -13.82 1.88
N PRO A 110 -13.53 -13.84 1.07
CA PRO A 110 -12.67 -12.67 0.90
C PRO A 110 -13.45 -11.47 0.34
N LEU A 111 -13.31 -10.33 1.01
CA LEU A 111 -13.89 -9.04 0.62
C LEU A 111 -12.95 -8.24 -0.29
#